data_AF-A0A7S3X3Y0-F1
#
_entry.id   AF-A0A7S3X3Y0-F1
#
_cell.length_a   1.000
_cell.length_b   1.000
_cell.length_c   1.000
_cell.angle_alpha   90.00
_cell.angle_beta   90.00
_cell.angle_gamma   90.00
#
_symmetry.space_group_name_H-M   'P 1'
#
loop_
_entity.id
_entity.type
_entity.pdbx_description
1 polymer ?
#
loop_
_entity_poly.entity_id
_entity_poly.type
_entity_poly.pdbx_seq_one_letter_code
_entity_poly.pdbx_strand_id
1 'polypeptide(L)'
;LKPFWLKPLLARERGHGRPLPHRSHDCAAFLRRASQLHPCNALATSSGAMTEEYSSVAKDPSLAPQVREAAMLLSAAEQHLSNEDGEEALQTAQSCLAIFREVKEPAGIADALRAVIDAHTKLGEHDEALKVANEELAKFQAAGQRRGEATMLIAVAEASVKRRAKALEPALQALAIFQELGDRRMEARASLALTKIRVERAHRGGHLTEEAKEALRVGEVAVAAFRAQGDKPGE
;
A
#
# COMPACT_ATOMS: atom_id res chain seq x y z
N LEU A 1 28.49 -2.80 -51.94
CA LEU A 1 27.50 -3.20 -50.91
C LEU A 1 26.24 -2.35 -51.15
N LYS A 2 25.03 -2.95 -51.15
CA LYS A 2 23.73 -2.23 -51.30
C LYS A 2 23.23 -1.70 -49.94
N PRO A 3 22.34 -0.69 -49.91
CA PRO A 3 20.86 -0.89 -49.87
C PRO A 3 20.16 -0.35 -51.15
N PHE A 4 18.86 -0.49 -51.50
CA PHE A 4 17.64 -1.16 -50.96
C PHE A 4 17.03 -0.60 -49.65
N TRP A 5 15.89 0.09 -49.60
CA TRP A 5 14.80 0.36 -50.58
C TRP A 5 14.20 1.76 -50.37
N LEU A 6 13.49 2.27 -51.39
CA LEU A 6 12.51 3.34 -51.23
C LEU A 6 11.39 3.16 -52.29
N LYS A 7 10.14 2.96 -51.86
CA LYS A 7 8.92 3.36 -52.61
C LYS A 7 7.63 3.17 -51.78
N PRO A 8 6.65 4.08 -51.87
CA PRO A 8 5.33 3.98 -51.25
C PRO A 8 4.29 3.34 -52.20
N LEU A 9 3.10 2.99 -51.69
CA LEU A 9 1.94 2.65 -52.53
C LEU A 9 0.59 2.98 -51.85
N LEU A 10 -0.41 3.22 -52.69
CA LEU A 10 -1.68 3.89 -52.39
C LEU A 10 -2.88 2.92 -52.35
N ALA A 11 -3.83 3.25 -51.47
CA ALA A 11 -5.30 3.20 -51.66
C ALA A 11 -6.08 1.86 -51.79
N ARG A 12 -7.38 1.98 -51.43
CA ARG A 12 -8.51 1.04 -51.65
C ARG A 12 -8.53 -0.17 -50.69
N GLU A 13 -9.66 -0.67 -50.17
CA GLU A 13 -11.06 -0.59 -50.64
C GLU A 13 -12.11 -0.25 -49.55
N ARG A 14 -13.37 -0.04 -49.97
CA ARG A 14 -14.56 0.12 -49.10
C ARG A 14 -15.43 -1.15 -49.14
N GLY A 15 -15.91 -1.55 -47.96
CA GLY A 15 -17.28 -2.05 -47.76
C GLY A 15 -17.62 -3.50 -48.16
N HIS A 16 -17.97 -4.31 -47.17
CA HIS A 16 -19.34 -4.82 -46.97
C HIS A 16 -19.47 -5.43 -45.56
N GLY A 17 -20.55 -5.14 -44.85
CA GLY A 17 -20.66 -5.41 -43.42
C GLY A 17 -21.24 -6.78 -43.05
N ARG A 18 -20.90 -7.25 -41.84
CA ARG A 18 -21.74 -8.10 -40.99
C ARG A 18 -21.69 -7.54 -39.55
N PRO A 19 -22.77 -7.66 -38.75
CA PRO A 19 -22.94 -6.86 -37.55
C PRO A 19 -22.05 -7.31 -36.38
N LEU A 20 -21.68 -6.36 -35.53
CA LEU A 20 -21.08 -6.66 -34.22
C LEU A 20 -22.12 -7.37 -33.34
N PRO A 21 -21.79 -8.52 -32.73
CA PRO A 21 -22.63 -9.06 -31.67
C PRO A 21 -22.50 -8.15 -30.44
N HIS A 22 -23.63 -7.65 -29.96
CA HIS A 22 -23.70 -6.96 -28.67
C HIS A 22 -23.16 -7.90 -27.58
N ARG A 23 -21.98 -7.59 -27.03
CA ARG A 23 -21.48 -8.25 -25.83
C ARG A 23 -22.27 -7.74 -24.63
N SER A 24 -23.38 -8.40 -24.34
CA SER A 24 -23.94 -8.42 -22.99
C SER A 24 -22.84 -8.84 -22.02
N HIS A 25 -22.64 -8.05 -20.97
CA HIS A 25 -21.74 -8.39 -19.87
C HIS A 25 -22.35 -9.52 -19.04
N ASP A 26 -22.14 -10.77 -19.47
CA ASP A 26 -22.57 -11.94 -18.71
C ASP A 26 -21.63 -12.19 -17.53
N CYS A 27 -21.87 -11.47 -16.43
CA CYS A 27 -21.13 -11.63 -15.17
C CYS A 27 -21.13 -13.10 -14.67
N ALA A 28 -22.14 -13.90 -15.01
CA ALA A 28 -22.19 -15.31 -14.62
C ALA A 28 -21.15 -16.18 -15.35
N ALA A 29 -20.57 -15.72 -16.46
CA ALA A 29 -19.44 -16.39 -17.12
C ALA A 29 -18.10 -16.05 -16.44
N PHE A 30 -17.94 -14.82 -15.94
CA PHE A 30 -16.74 -14.41 -15.20
C PHE A 30 -16.66 -15.09 -13.83
N LEU A 31 -17.77 -15.10 -13.08
CA LEU A 31 -17.86 -15.74 -11.76
C LEU A 31 -17.59 -17.26 -11.81
N ARG A 32 -18.06 -17.96 -12.86
CA ARG A 32 -17.76 -19.39 -13.08
C ARG A 32 -16.30 -19.68 -13.43
N ARG A 33 -15.53 -18.67 -13.84
CA ARG A 33 -14.09 -18.78 -14.08
C ARG A 33 -13.27 -18.43 -12.85
N ALA A 34 -13.77 -17.53 -11.99
CA ALA A 34 -13.21 -17.28 -10.66
C ALA A 34 -13.33 -18.51 -9.74
N SER A 35 -14.44 -19.25 -9.79
CA SER A 35 -14.68 -20.45 -8.97
C SER A 35 -13.87 -21.70 -9.37
N GLN A 36 -13.01 -21.62 -10.40
CA GLN A 36 -12.10 -22.71 -10.80
C GLN A 36 -10.64 -22.45 -10.41
N LEU A 37 -10.34 -21.29 -9.81
CA LEU A 37 -9.07 -21.10 -9.11
C LEU A 37 -9.18 -21.76 -7.73
N HIS A 38 -8.19 -22.59 -7.39
CA HIS A 38 -8.21 -23.38 -6.17
C HIS A 38 -8.37 -22.50 -4.92
N PRO A 39 -9.26 -22.86 -3.97
CA PRO A 39 -9.39 -22.11 -2.73
C PRO A 39 -8.17 -22.36 -1.84
N CYS A 40 -7.24 -21.40 -1.81
CA CYS A 40 -6.25 -21.31 -0.74
C CYS A 40 -6.98 -20.98 0.57
N ASN A 41 -7.33 -22.05 1.28
CA ASN A 41 -8.00 -22.00 2.58
C ASN A 41 -6.98 -21.63 3.66
N ALA A 42 -6.89 -20.34 4.00
CA ALA A 42 -6.14 -19.85 5.16
C ALA A 42 -6.90 -18.67 5.80
N LEU A 43 -7.11 -18.74 7.11
CA LEU A 43 -7.71 -17.67 7.90
C LEU A 43 -6.62 -16.65 8.27
N ALA A 44 -6.32 -15.72 7.37
CA ALA A 44 -5.54 -14.54 7.73
C ALA A 44 -6.38 -13.53 8.55
N THR A 45 -5.66 -12.70 9.30
CA THR A 45 -6.08 -11.45 9.94
C THR A 45 -5.13 -10.33 9.45
N SER A 46 -5.30 -9.07 9.85
CA SER A 46 -4.49 -7.93 9.36
C SER A 46 -2.99 -8.14 9.50
N SER A 47 -2.59 -8.48 10.74
CA SER A 47 -1.24 -8.92 11.09
C SER A 47 -0.78 -9.99 10.10
N GLY A 48 -1.63 -10.96 9.77
CA GLY A 48 -1.36 -12.10 8.91
C GLY A 48 -0.78 -11.77 7.54
N ALA A 49 -1.11 -10.67 6.86
CA ALA A 49 -0.55 -10.41 5.52
C ALA A 49 0.94 -10.00 5.57
N MET A 50 1.29 -9.03 6.42
CA MET A 50 2.69 -8.66 6.66
C MET A 50 3.43 -9.73 7.47
N THR A 51 2.74 -10.40 8.39
CA THR A 51 3.31 -11.49 9.18
C THR A 51 3.53 -12.72 8.32
N GLU A 52 2.75 -13.06 7.30
CA GLU A 52 3.06 -14.18 6.38
C GLU A 52 4.25 -13.84 5.48
N GLU A 53 4.31 -12.63 4.92
CA GLU A 53 5.46 -12.16 4.14
C GLU A 53 6.75 -12.27 4.98
N TYR A 54 6.79 -11.61 6.14
CA TYR A 54 7.99 -11.63 6.99
C TYR A 54 8.18 -12.95 7.78
N SER A 55 7.15 -13.78 8.00
CA SER A 55 7.29 -15.15 8.53
C SER A 55 7.91 -16.09 7.50
N SER A 56 7.64 -15.88 6.20
CA SER A 56 8.34 -16.62 5.13
C SER A 56 9.82 -16.21 5.07
N VAL A 57 10.11 -14.91 5.10
CA VAL A 57 11.48 -14.36 5.16
C VAL A 57 12.22 -14.87 6.41
N ALA A 58 11.57 -14.86 7.58
CA ALA A 58 12.14 -15.36 8.84
C ALA A 58 12.45 -16.87 8.84
N LYS A 59 11.80 -17.65 7.97
CA LYS A 59 11.99 -19.11 7.86
C LYS A 59 12.92 -19.52 6.72
N ASP A 60 13.27 -18.63 5.80
CA ASP A 60 14.08 -18.95 4.63
C ASP A 60 15.58 -19.13 5.00
N PRO A 61 16.12 -20.37 5.01
CA PRO A 61 17.50 -20.60 5.41
C PRO A 61 18.53 -20.02 4.43
N SER A 62 18.12 -19.61 3.22
CA SER A 62 19.02 -19.02 2.21
C SER A 62 19.38 -17.56 2.50
N LEU A 63 18.56 -16.86 3.30
CA LEU A 63 18.78 -15.46 3.65
C LEU A 63 19.82 -15.31 4.78
N ALA A 64 20.45 -14.14 4.86
CA ALA A 64 21.37 -13.82 5.95
C ALA A 64 20.66 -13.86 7.32
N PRO A 65 21.30 -14.36 8.40
CA PRO A 65 20.68 -14.43 9.72
C PRO A 65 20.06 -13.10 10.18
N GLN A 66 20.74 -11.98 9.91
CA GLN A 66 20.28 -10.63 10.21
C GLN A 66 18.96 -10.28 9.50
N VAL A 67 18.78 -10.68 8.24
CA VAL A 67 17.54 -10.41 7.49
C VAL A 67 16.37 -11.20 8.09
N ARG A 68 16.60 -12.44 8.51
CA ARG A 68 15.59 -13.25 9.21
C ARG A 68 15.26 -12.67 10.59
N GLU A 69 16.26 -12.20 11.33
CA GLU A 69 16.09 -11.56 12.63
C GLU A 69 15.27 -10.27 12.51
N ALA A 70 15.60 -9.39 11.55
CA ALA A 70 14.82 -8.20 11.26
C ALA A 70 13.37 -8.52 10.88
N ALA A 71 13.14 -9.59 10.10
CA ALA A 71 11.80 -10.07 9.73
C ALA A 71 10.99 -10.59 10.93
N MET A 72 11.63 -11.31 11.86
CA MET A 72 11.00 -11.74 13.12
C MET A 72 10.65 -10.53 14.00
N LEU A 73 11.56 -9.57 14.14
CA LEU A 73 11.32 -8.35 14.91
C LEU A 73 10.20 -7.49 14.30
N LEU A 74 10.14 -7.36 12.97
CA LEU A 74 9.04 -6.63 12.32
C LEU A 74 7.69 -7.29 12.57
N SER A 75 7.64 -8.63 12.50
CA SER A 75 6.42 -9.40 12.80
C SER A 75 5.98 -9.21 14.26
N ALA A 76 6.93 -9.19 15.21
CA ALA A 76 6.65 -8.92 16.62
C ALA A 76 6.21 -7.47 16.87
N ALA A 77 6.79 -6.49 16.17
CA ALA A 77 6.37 -5.09 16.26
C ALA A 77 4.91 -4.90 15.78
N GLU A 78 4.50 -5.53 14.67
CA GLU A 78 3.11 -5.53 14.22
C GLU A 78 2.15 -6.19 15.22
N GLN A 79 2.62 -7.21 15.95
CA GLN A 79 1.83 -7.84 17.01
C GLN A 79 1.66 -6.91 18.22
N HIS A 80 2.72 -6.25 18.70
CA HIS A 80 2.63 -5.25 19.76
C HIS A 80 1.74 -4.05 19.36
N LEU A 81 1.86 -3.56 18.11
CA LEU A 81 0.94 -2.56 17.56
C LEU A 81 -0.52 -3.05 17.61
N SER A 82 -0.77 -4.32 17.28
CA SER A 82 -2.12 -4.90 17.34
C SER A 82 -2.68 -5.02 18.77
N ASN A 83 -1.82 -5.29 19.75
CA ASN A 83 -2.18 -5.43 21.17
C ASN A 83 -2.36 -4.10 21.93
N GLU A 84 -1.96 -2.97 21.33
CA GLU A 84 -1.88 -1.64 21.97
C GLU A 84 -0.64 -1.42 22.87
N ASP A 85 0.31 -2.37 22.85
CA ASP A 85 1.61 -2.32 23.55
C ASP A 85 2.57 -1.34 22.83
N GLY A 86 2.33 -0.03 22.98
CA GLY A 86 3.00 1.02 22.21
C GLY A 86 4.51 1.17 22.47
N GLU A 87 4.97 0.95 23.69
CA GLU A 87 6.38 1.07 24.06
C GLU A 87 7.19 -0.13 23.53
N GLU A 88 6.65 -1.34 23.70
CA GLU A 88 7.19 -2.59 23.18
C GLU A 88 7.20 -2.61 21.65
N ALA A 89 6.16 -2.07 21.01
CA ALA A 89 6.14 -1.85 19.56
C ALA A 89 7.28 -0.94 19.11
N LEU A 90 7.49 0.20 19.79
CA LEU A 90 8.53 1.16 19.45
C LEU A 90 9.92 0.57 19.60
N GLN A 91 10.23 -0.08 20.74
CA GLN A 91 11.52 -0.71 20.99
C GLN A 91 11.84 -1.82 19.97
N THR A 92 10.84 -2.64 19.64
CA THR A 92 10.99 -3.75 18.68
C THR A 92 11.19 -3.22 17.27
N ALA A 93 10.42 -2.20 16.86
CA ALA A 93 10.52 -1.57 15.55
C ALA A 93 11.84 -0.81 15.36
N GLN A 94 12.36 -0.14 16.39
CA GLN A 94 13.68 0.49 16.37
C GLN A 94 14.82 -0.54 16.22
N SER A 95 14.71 -1.67 16.91
CA SER A 95 15.69 -2.78 16.81
C SER A 95 15.69 -3.39 15.40
N CYS A 96 14.50 -3.63 14.85
CA CYS A 96 14.30 -4.06 13.47
C CYS A 96 14.92 -3.08 12.44
N LEU A 97 14.65 -1.77 12.61
CA LEU A 97 15.16 -0.70 11.76
C LEU A 97 16.69 -0.61 11.76
N ALA A 98 17.33 -0.81 12.91
CA ALA A 98 18.79 -0.83 13.01
C ALA A 98 19.38 -1.93 12.10
N ILE A 99 18.86 -3.15 12.18
CA ILE A 99 19.32 -4.28 11.37
C ILE A 99 19.06 -4.03 9.88
N PHE A 100 17.87 -3.58 9.49
CA PHE A 100 17.57 -3.27 8.08
C PHE A 100 18.46 -2.15 7.50
N ARG A 101 18.89 -1.19 8.33
CA ARG A 101 19.90 -0.18 7.94
C ARG A 101 21.30 -0.77 7.78
N GLU A 102 21.71 -1.71 8.63
CA GLU A 102 23.00 -2.42 8.50
C GLU A 102 23.06 -3.26 7.22
N VAL A 103 22.01 -4.05 6.93
CA VAL A 103 21.93 -4.85 5.69
C VAL A 103 21.57 -4.04 4.44
N LYS A 104 21.23 -2.75 4.61
CA LYS A 104 20.87 -1.78 3.57
C LYS A 104 19.70 -2.22 2.68
N GLU A 105 18.67 -2.81 3.29
CA GLU A 105 17.49 -3.31 2.58
C GLU A 105 16.38 -2.24 2.58
N PRO A 106 16.14 -1.54 1.46
CA PRO A 106 15.29 -0.34 1.44
C PRO A 106 13.80 -0.61 1.73
N ALA A 107 13.26 -1.80 1.41
CA ALA A 107 11.86 -2.12 1.67
C ALA A 107 11.63 -2.34 3.18
N GLY A 108 12.49 -3.13 3.83
CA GLY A 108 12.51 -3.35 5.27
C GLY A 108 12.80 -2.10 6.07
N ILE A 109 13.69 -1.19 5.60
CA ILE A 109 13.86 0.14 6.21
C ILE A 109 12.53 0.90 6.19
N ALA A 110 11.81 0.93 5.06
CA ALA A 110 10.52 1.62 4.96
C ALA A 110 9.42 0.98 5.81
N ASP A 111 9.33 -0.34 5.84
CA ASP A 111 8.35 -1.07 6.64
C ASP A 111 8.63 -0.96 8.17
N ALA A 112 9.90 -0.99 8.59
CA ALA A 112 10.28 -0.77 9.98
C ALA A 112 10.09 0.70 10.43
N LEU A 113 10.38 1.68 9.56
CA LEU A 113 10.07 3.08 9.83
C LEU A 113 8.57 3.32 10.01
N ARG A 114 7.73 2.67 9.19
CA ARG A 114 6.28 2.70 9.38
C ARG A 114 5.89 2.15 10.76
N ALA A 115 6.44 1.01 11.18
CA ALA A 115 6.17 0.45 12.51
C ALA A 115 6.59 1.40 13.65
N VAL A 116 7.73 2.10 13.53
CA VAL A 116 8.16 3.15 14.48
C VAL A 116 7.15 4.32 14.53
N ILE A 117 6.68 4.79 13.37
CA ILE A 117 5.70 5.89 13.27
C ILE A 117 4.32 5.47 13.81
N ASP A 118 3.88 4.25 13.50
CA ASP A 118 2.64 3.65 14.02
C ASP A 118 2.71 3.53 15.55
N ALA A 119 3.88 3.18 16.11
CA ALA A 119 4.11 3.09 17.56
C ALA A 119 4.07 4.46 18.25
N HIS A 120 4.81 5.46 17.77
CA HIS A 120 4.69 6.85 18.25
C HIS A 120 3.24 7.36 18.14
N THR A 121 2.52 6.96 17.09
CA THR A 121 1.10 7.34 16.92
C THR A 121 0.19 6.67 17.96
N LYS A 122 0.49 5.44 18.41
CA LYS A 122 -0.21 4.78 19.52
C LYS A 122 0.13 5.40 20.88
N LEU A 123 1.37 5.82 21.10
CA LEU A 123 1.81 6.54 22.31
C LEU A 123 1.26 7.99 22.39
N GLY A 124 0.60 8.49 21.35
CA GLY A 124 0.10 9.87 21.29
C GLY A 124 1.14 10.91 20.84
N GLU A 125 2.37 10.47 20.55
CA GLU A 125 3.54 11.28 20.18
C GLU A 125 3.49 11.71 18.70
N HIS A 126 2.38 12.32 18.28
CA HIS A 126 2.11 12.68 16.88
C HIS A 126 3.12 13.67 16.30
N ASP A 127 3.75 14.48 17.15
CA ASP A 127 4.80 15.43 16.82
C ASP A 127 6.08 14.72 16.38
N GLU A 128 6.50 13.71 17.13
CA GLU A 128 7.70 12.92 16.83
C GLU A 128 7.44 11.98 15.65
N ALA A 129 6.25 11.37 15.57
CA ALA A 129 5.80 10.61 14.39
C ALA A 129 5.88 11.44 13.10
N LEU A 130 5.41 12.69 13.11
CA LEU A 130 5.54 13.62 11.97
C LEU A 130 6.98 13.99 11.66
N LYS A 131 7.80 14.22 12.69
CA LYS A 131 9.20 14.58 12.52
C LYS A 131 9.98 13.45 11.84
N VAL A 132 9.87 12.22 12.36
CA VAL A 132 10.47 11.01 11.76
C VAL A 132 9.99 10.83 10.31
N ALA A 133 8.68 10.94 10.06
CA ALA A 133 8.13 10.78 8.71
C ALA A 133 8.69 11.81 7.71
N ASN A 134 8.80 13.09 8.09
CA ASN A 134 9.35 14.13 7.21
C ASN A 134 10.87 13.99 7.01
N GLU A 135 11.63 13.66 8.06
CA GLU A 135 13.07 13.45 7.96
C GLU A 135 13.43 12.28 7.04
N GLU A 136 12.71 11.17 7.12
CA GLU A 136 12.95 9.99 6.28
C GLU A 136 12.35 10.15 4.88
N LEU A 137 11.24 10.87 4.70
CA LEU A 137 10.72 11.24 3.38
C LEU A 137 11.78 11.97 2.55
N ALA A 138 12.44 12.97 3.13
CA ALA A 138 13.52 13.70 2.47
C ALA A 138 14.70 12.79 2.07
N LYS A 139 15.05 11.81 2.92
CA LYS A 139 16.10 10.81 2.63
C LYS A 139 15.69 9.87 1.49
N PHE A 140 14.48 9.34 1.51
CA PHE A 140 13.98 8.48 0.43
C PHE A 140 13.87 9.20 -0.91
N GLN A 141 13.42 10.47 -0.91
CA GLN A 141 13.39 11.31 -2.11
C GLN A 141 14.79 11.58 -2.65
N ALA A 142 15.74 11.97 -1.80
CA ALA A 142 17.13 12.17 -2.21
C ALA A 142 17.80 10.88 -2.74
N ALA A 143 17.39 9.72 -2.22
CA ALA A 143 17.87 8.41 -2.66
C ALA A 143 17.07 7.80 -3.84
N GLY A 144 16.02 8.46 -4.33
CA GLY A 144 15.15 7.94 -5.40
C GLY A 144 14.33 6.69 -5.03
N GLN A 145 14.16 6.40 -3.75
CA GLN A 145 13.51 5.18 -3.25
C GLN A 145 11.98 5.32 -3.19
N ARG A 146 11.32 5.13 -4.34
CA ARG A 146 9.87 5.31 -4.55
C ARG A 146 8.97 4.62 -3.50
N ARG A 147 9.23 3.36 -3.13
CA ARG A 147 8.42 2.65 -2.09
C ARG A 147 8.54 3.34 -0.74
N GLY A 148 9.75 3.72 -0.32
CA GLY A 148 9.99 4.43 0.94
C GLY A 148 9.38 5.83 0.95
N GLU A 149 9.52 6.58 -0.15
CA GLU A 149 8.83 7.86 -0.36
C GLU A 149 7.31 7.72 -0.13
N ALA A 150 6.68 6.77 -0.80
CA ALA A 150 5.24 6.54 -0.69
C ALA A 150 4.79 6.12 0.72
N THR A 151 5.57 5.28 1.41
CA THR A 151 5.28 4.88 2.80
C THR A 151 5.34 6.08 3.76
N MET A 152 6.34 6.95 3.61
CA MET A 152 6.44 8.16 4.44
C MET A 152 5.36 9.20 4.07
N LEU A 153 4.94 9.29 2.80
CA LEU A 153 3.82 10.15 2.39
C LEU A 153 2.49 9.71 3.03
N ILE A 154 2.22 8.40 3.21
CA ILE A 154 1.08 7.93 4.02
C ILE A 154 1.21 8.42 5.47
N ALA A 155 2.36 8.19 6.11
CA ALA A 155 2.58 8.60 7.50
C ALA A 155 2.36 10.12 7.72
N VAL A 156 2.91 10.95 6.84
CA VAL A 156 2.67 12.40 6.84
C VAL A 156 1.18 12.73 6.66
N ALA A 157 0.47 12.02 5.77
CA ALA A 157 -0.96 12.22 5.56
C ALA A 157 -1.78 11.86 6.82
N GLU A 158 -1.59 10.67 7.38
CA GLU A 158 -2.34 10.15 8.53
C GLU A 158 -2.18 11.05 9.77
N ALA A 159 -0.95 11.48 10.08
CA ALA A 159 -0.73 12.42 11.19
C ALA A 159 -1.21 13.86 10.89
N SER A 160 -1.25 14.26 9.62
CA SER A 160 -1.81 15.56 9.20
C SER A 160 -3.34 15.66 9.33
N VAL A 161 -4.08 14.54 9.33
CA VAL A 161 -5.55 14.51 9.55
C VAL A 161 -5.93 15.15 10.88
N LYS A 162 -5.22 14.78 11.95
CA LYS A 162 -5.43 15.28 13.31
C LYS A 162 -5.16 16.78 13.40
N ARG A 163 -4.22 17.30 12.61
CA ARG A 163 -3.80 18.72 12.59
C ARG A 163 -4.62 19.62 11.65
N ARG A 164 -5.65 19.09 10.97
CA ARG A 164 -6.45 19.83 9.96
C ARG A 164 -5.62 20.38 8.78
N ALA A 165 -4.43 19.82 8.53
CA ALA A 165 -3.53 20.25 7.47
C ALA A 165 -3.87 19.59 6.12
N LYS A 166 -3.06 19.87 5.08
CA LYS A 166 -3.19 19.31 3.71
C LYS A 166 -2.85 17.80 3.65
N ALA A 167 -3.61 16.96 4.35
CA ALA A 167 -3.42 15.50 4.34
C ALA A 167 -3.76 14.83 2.98
N LEU A 168 -4.62 15.47 2.17
CA LEU A 168 -5.11 14.90 0.91
C LEU A 168 -4.03 14.78 -0.17
N GLU A 169 -3.13 15.76 -0.26
CA GLU A 169 -2.10 15.82 -1.31
C GLU A 169 -1.04 14.70 -1.13
N PRO A 170 -0.45 14.47 0.06
CA PRO A 170 0.47 13.35 0.28
C PRO A 170 -0.20 11.97 0.11
N ALA A 171 -1.46 11.79 0.54
CA ALA A 171 -2.16 10.52 0.39
C ALA A 171 -2.41 10.16 -1.09
N LEU A 172 -2.77 11.15 -1.92
CA LEU A 172 -2.93 10.95 -3.37
C LEU A 172 -1.58 10.65 -4.05
N GLN A 173 -0.50 11.31 -3.64
CA GLN A 173 0.84 11.03 -4.14
C GLN A 173 1.28 9.60 -3.77
N ALA A 174 1.13 9.19 -2.51
CA ALA A 174 1.45 7.84 -2.07
C ALA A 174 0.67 6.77 -2.86
N LEU A 175 -0.64 6.96 -3.04
CA LEU A 175 -1.49 6.04 -3.79
C LEU A 175 -1.01 5.87 -5.25
N ALA A 176 -0.70 6.98 -5.93
CA ALA A 176 -0.19 6.94 -7.29
C ALA A 176 1.15 6.16 -7.38
N ILE A 177 2.06 6.37 -6.44
CA ILE A 177 3.35 5.66 -6.41
C ILE A 177 3.15 4.16 -6.16
N PHE A 178 2.28 3.76 -5.22
CA PHE A 178 2.01 2.33 -4.99
C PHE A 178 1.33 1.65 -6.18
N GLN A 179 0.48 2.38 -6.92
CA GLN A 179 -0.09 1.90 -8.19
C GLN A 179 0.96 1.74 -9.29
N GLU A 180 1.89 2.69 -9.45
CA GLU A 180 3.02 2.59 -10.37
C GLU A 180 3.93 1.39 -10.04
N LEU A 181 4.13 1.11 -8.75
CA LEU A 181 4.95 -0.01 -8.27
C LEU A 181 4.21 -1.37 -8.29
N GLY A 182 2.88 -1.37 -8.46
CA GLY A 182 2.05 -2.57 -8.36
C GLY A 182 1.93 -3.15 -6.94
N ASP A 183 2.25 -2.37 -5.91
CA ASP A 183 2.22 -2.78 -4.51
C ASP A 183 0.79 -2.73 -3.95
N ARG A 184 0.00 -3.77 -4.28
CA ARG A 184 -1.42 -3.86 -3.92
C ARG A 184 -1.70 -3.79 -2.41
N ARG A 185 -0.75 -4.23 -1.59
CA ARG A 185 -0.84 -4.20 -0.12
C ARG A 185 -0.81 -2.74 0.36
N MET A 186 0.20 -2.00 -0.10
CA MET A 186 0.33 -0.59 0.25
C MET A 186 -0.68 0.30 -0.48
N GLU A 187 -1.16 -0.08 -1.67
CA GLU A 187 -2.30 0.56 -2.35
C GLU A 187 -3.58 0.50 -1.51
N ALA A 188 -3.86 -0.65 -0.88
CA ALA A 188 -5.00 -0.81 0.03
C ALA A 188 -4.90 0.13 1.24
N ARG A 189 -3.72 0.19 1.88
CA ARG A 189 -3.47 1.10 3.01
C ARG A 189 -3.52 2.58 2.61
N ALA A 190 -2.97 2.94 1.45
CA ALA A 190 -3.09 4.30 0.90
C ALA A 190 -4.55 4.68 0.64
N SER A 191 -5.35 3.76 0.09
CA SER A 191 -6.78 3.95 -0.16
C SER A 191 -7.57 4.09 1.15
N LEU A 192 -7.23 3.32 2.18
CA LEU A 192 -7.81 3.44 3.52
C LEU A 192 -7.51 4.80 4.16
N ALA A 193 -6.24 5.24 4.13
CA ALA A 193 -5.85 6.56 4.62
C ALA A 193 -6.58 7.68 3.88
N LEU A 194 -6.65 7.61 2.55
CA LEU A 194 -7.38 8.55 1.70
C LEU A 194 -8.89 8.58 2.02
N THR A 195 -9.50 7.43 2.31
CA THR A 195 -10.90 7.32 2.73
C THR A 195 -11.13 8.03 4.06
N LYS A 196 -10.29 7.77 5.08
CA LYS A 196 -10.33 8.45 6.39
C LYS A 196 -10.21 9.97 6.24
N ILE A 197 -9.27 10.45 5.42
CA ILE A 197 -9.09 11.88 5.11
C ILE A 197 -10.36 12.51 4.50
N ARG A 198 -11.02 11.81 3.57
CA ARG A 198 -12.22 12.30 2.87
C ARG A 198 -13.45 12.30 3.78
N VAL A 199 -13.63 11.28 4.61
CA VAL A 199 -14.68 11.25 5.65
C VAL A 199 -14.53 12.43 6.62
N GLU A 200 -13.32 12.66 7.15
CA GLU A 200 -13.03 13.81 8.03
C GLU A 200 -13.28 15.16 7.35
N ARG A 201 -12.99 15.29 6.05
CA ARG A 201 -13.32 16.50 5.28
C ARG A 201 -14.82 16.66 5.06
N ALA A 202 -15.53 15.59 4.72
CA ALA A 202 -16.98 15.61 4.50
C ALA A 202 -17.76 16.04 5.76
N HIS A 203 -17.38 15.53 6.94
CA HIS A 203 -17.96 15.94 8.22
C HIS A 203 -17.75 17.43 8.55
N ARG A 204 -16.66 18.03 8.06
CA ARG A 204 -16.29 19.43 8.35
C ARG A 204 -16.80 20.43 7.31
N GLY A 205 -16.94 20.00 6.06
CA GLY A 205 -17.10 20.90 4.91
C GLY A 205 -18.53 21.24 4.49
N GLY A 206 -19.56 20.58 5.05
CA GLY A 206 -20.97 20.75 4.64
C GLY A 206 -21.31 20.21 3.23
N HIS A 207 -20.31 20.09 2.34
CA HIS A 207 -20.36 19.42 1.04
C HIS A 207 -20.42 17.89 1.18
N LEU A 208 -21.45 17.41 1.87
CA LEU A 208 -21.64 16.00 2.25
C LEU A 208 -21.85 15.05 1.07
N THR A 209 -22.07 15.52 -0.16
CA THR A 209 -22.42 14.64 -1.28
C THR A 209 -21.21 14.14 -2.06
N GLU A 210 -20.33 15.01 -2.55
CA GLU A 210 -19.25 14.57 -3.45
C GLU A 210 -18.07 13.95 -2.69
N GLU A 211 -17.55 14.59 -1.64
CA GLU A 211 -16.47 14.03 -0.81
C GLU A 211 -16.89 12.69 -0.16
N ALA A 212 -18.17 12.50 0.17
CA ALA A 212 -18.65 11.23 0.73
C ALA A 212 -18.83 10.12 -0.33
N LYS A 213 -19.33 10.44 -1.54
CA LYS A 213 -19.31 9.48 -2.68
C LYS A 213 -17.87 9.08 -3.01
N GLU A 214 -16.97 10.05 -2.99
CA GLU A 214 -15.55 9.87 -3.27
C GLU A 214 -14.80 9.12 -2.15
N ALA A 215 -15.23 9.25 -0.90
CA ALA A 215 -14.80 8.39 0.21
C ALA A 215 -15.32 6.96 0.01
N LEU A 216 -16.62 6.79 -0.27
CA LEU A 216 -17.24 5.47 -0.47
C LEU A 216 -16.57 4.70 -1.61
N ARG A 217 -16.36 5.33 -2.77
CA ARG A 217 -15.70 4.70 -3.93
C ARG A 217 -14.27 4.23 -3.63
N VAL A 218 -13.51 5.00 -2.85
CA VAL A 218 -12.13 4.62 -2.47
C VAL A 218 -12.15 3.57 -1.35
N GLY A 219 -13.10 3.66 -0.42
CA GLY A 219 -13.32 2.66 0.62
C GLY A 219 -13.70 1.29 0.06
N GLU A 220 -14.59 1.23 -0.93
CA GLU A 220 -14.95 -0.02 -1.63
C GLU A 220 -13.73 -0.69 -2.28
N VAL A 221 -12.82 0.09 -2.85
CA VAL A 221 -11.55 -0.42 -3.42
C VAL A 221 -10.63 -0.94 -2.31
N ALA A 222 -10.50 -0.21 -1.19
CA ALA A 222 -9.70 -0.64 -0.04
C ALA A 222 -10.24 -1.95 0.55
N VAL A 223 -11.54 -2.02 0.84
CA VAL A 223 -12.25 -3.21 1.34
C VAL A 223 -12.07 -4.41 0.40
N ALA A 224 -12.21 -4.22 -0.91
CA ALA A 224 -11.98 -5.29 -1.87
C ALA A 224 -10.52 -5.77 -1.90
N ALA A 225 -9.56 -4.85 -1.74
CA ALA A 225 -8.14 -5.19 -1.66
C ALA A 225 -7.78 -5.91 -0.35
N PHE A 226 -8.31 -5.48 0.80
CA PHE A 226 -8.11 -6.14 2.09
C PHE A 226 -8.74 -7.54 2.13
N ARG A 227 -9.96 -7.71 1.60
CA ARG A 227 -10.58 -9.03 1.39
C ARG A 227 -9.70 -9.97 0.57
N ALA A 228 -9.09 -9.48 -0.51
CA ALA A 228 -8.19 -10.25 -1.35
C ALA A 228 -6.86 -10.62 -0.64
N GLN A 229 -6.53 -9.93 0.45
CA GLN A 229 -5.36 -10.18 1.31
C GLN A 229 -5.69 -10.94 2.60
N GLY A 230 -6.98 -11.18 2.88
CA GLY A 230 -7.44 -11.76 4.16
C GLY A 230 -7.31 -10.81 5.36
N ASP A 231 -7.13 -9.52 5.13
CA ASP A 231 -6.99 -8.49 6.16
C ASP A 231 -8.37 -8.10 6.73
N LYS A 232 -8.83 -8.82 7.77
CA LYS A 232 -10.15 -8.58 8.40
C LYS A 232 -10.25 -7.29 9.24
N PRO A 233 -9.21 -6.83 9.96
CA PRO A 233 -9.24 -5.53 10.63
C PRO A 233 -9.06 -4.30 9.71
N GLY A 234 -8.56 -4.49 8.49
CA GLY A 234 -8.53 -3.46 7.44
C GLY A 234 -9.83 -3.37 6.62
N GLU A 235 -10.58 -4.47 6.51
CA GLU A 235 -11.92 -4.57 5.91
C GLU A 235 -13.03 -3.80 6.68
#